data_AF-A0A9D6V5B1-F1
#
_entry.id   AF-A0A9D6V5B1-F1
#
_cell.length_a   1.000
_cell.length_b   1.000
_cell.length_c   1.000
_cell.angle_alpha   90.00
_cell.angle_beta   90.00
_cell.angle_gamma   90.00
#
_symmetry.space_group_name_H-M   'P 1'
#
loop_
_entity.id
_entity.type
_entity.pdbx_description
1 polymer ?
#
loop_
_entity_poly.entity_id
_entity_poly.type
_entity_poly.pdbx_seq_one_letter_code
_entity_poly.pdbx_strand_id
1 'polypeptide(L)'
;MLDNQPGETPDSKLKEDEQEDFSTLFEASQNLQDTRIQRDSKIEGTVVSIGSEWVFVDIGGKTEGAIAREELLDKAGELAIKVGDAISAYVVSTKAGEILLSGKITAAASEDAIREAHRSGIPVEGLVIGERKGGYSVNVLGKQAFCPYSQIDLQSGGNPADY
;
A
#
# COMPACT_ATOMS: atom_id res chain seq x y z
N MET A 1 0.26 -6.21 -79.39
CA MET A 1 -0.82 -5.50 -78.68
C MET A 1 -0.73 -5.91 -77.22
N LEU A 2 -0.89 -4.95 -76.31
CA LEU A 2 -0.50 -5.02 -74.91
C LEU A 2 -1.47 -5.86 -74.06
N ASP A 3 -0.93 -6.80 -73.27
CA ASP A 3 -1.62 -7.40 -72.13
C ASP A 3 -1.15 -6.69 -70.84
N ASN A 4 -2.02 -5.84 -70.30
CA ASN A 4 -1.81 -5.05 -69.09
C ASN A 4 -2.37 -5.80 -67.88
N GLN A 5 -1.51 -6.44 -67.07
CA GLN A 5 -1.87 -6.94 -65.74
C GLN A 5 -1.63 -5.84 -64.69
N PRO A 6 -2.63 -5.45 -63.86
CA PRO A 6 -2.40 -4.49 -62.79
C PRO A 6 -1.62 -5.16 -61.65
N GLY A 7 -0.52 -4.53 -61.24
CA GLY A 7 0.31 -4.97 -60.12
C GLY A 7 -0.38 -4.83 -58.77
N GLU A 8 -0.25 -5.85 -57.93
CA GLU A 8 -0.51 -5.77 -56.50
C GLU A 8 0.39 -4.71 -55.86
N THR A 9 -0.22 -3.65 -55.34
CA THR A 9 0.47 -2.60 -54.58
C THR A 9 1.00 -3.16 -53.25
N PRO A 10 2.28 -2.94 -52.89
CA PRO A 10 2.90 -3.46 -51.66
C PRO A 10 2.52 -2.68 -50.39
N ASP A 11 1.50 -1.82 -50.44
CA ASP A 11 1.18 -0.80 -49.44
C ASP A 11 0.36 -1.31 -48.24
N SER A 12 -0.11 -2.58 -48.25
CA SER A 12 -1.01 -3.08 -47.19
C SER A 12 -0.28 -3.61 -45.96
N LYS A 13 0.94 -4.16 -46.11
CA LYS A 13 1.65 -4.80 -44.99
C LYS A 13 2.21 -3.82 -43.96
N LEU A 14 2.56 -2.60 -44.36
CA LEU A 14 3.12 -1.59 -43.45
C LEU A 14 2.07 -1.00 -42.49
N LYS A 15 0.78 -1.06 -42.85
CA LYS A 15 -0.32 -0.50 -42.04
C LYS A 15 -0.83 -1.44 -40.97
N GLU A 16 -0.59 -2.74 -41.11
CA GLU A 16 -0.98 -3.76 -40.11
C GLU A 16 0.02 -3.76 -38.95
N ASP A 17 1.33 -3.75 -39.22
CA ASP A 17 2.37 -3.67 -38.19
C ASP A 17 2.26 -2.39 -37.33
N GLU A 18 1.98 -1.23 -37.93
CA GLU A 18 1.76 0.03 -37.17
C GLU A 18 0.49 0.01 -36.33
N GLN A 19 -0.58 -0.66 -36.80
CA GLN A 19 -1.82 -0.79 -36.03
C GLN A 19 -1.65 -1.75 -34.86
N GLU A 20 -0.92 -2.85 -35.05
CA GLU A 20 -0.55 -3.78 -33.98
C GLU A 20 0.36 -3.10 -32.95
N ASP A 21 1.37 -2.33 -33.37
CA ASP A 21 2.26 -1.63 -32.44
C ASP A 21 1.53 -0.53 -31.64
N PHE A 22 0.65 0.24 -32.29
CA PHE A 22 -0.19 1.24 -31.61
C PHE A 22 -1.22 0.61 -30.66
N SER A 23 -1.85 -0.49 -31.06
CA SER A 23 -2.81 -1.20 -30.19
C SER A 23 -2.11 -1.86 -29.01
N THR A 24 -0.91 -2.40 -29.19
CA THR A 24 -0.10 -2.97 -28.10
C THR A 24 0.36 -1.89 -27.11
N LEU A 25 0.81 -0.74 -27.60
CA LEU A 25 1.17 0.41 -26.75
C LEU A 25 -0.05 1.02 -26.04
N PHE A 26 -1.21 1.02 -26.68
CA PHE A 26 -2.46 1.51 -26.10
C PHE A 26 -3.00 0.54 -25.02
N GLU A 27 -2.95 -0.77 -25.24
CA GLU A 27 -3.27 -1.78 -24.23
C GLU A 27 -2.31 -1.74 -23.05
N ALA A 28 -1.00 -1.55 -23.30
CA ALA A 28 -0.02 -1.36 -22.23
C ALA A 28 -0.30 -0.09 -21.40
N SER A 29 -0.72 1.00 -22.05
CA SER A 29 -1.15 2.24 -21.38
C SER A 29 -2.42 2.02 -20.54
N GLN A 30 -3.41 1.30 -21.05
CA GLN A 30 -4.61 0.97 -20.28
C GLN A 30 -4.33 0.04 -19.09
N ASN A 31 -3.44 -0.94 -19.24
CA ASN A 31 -3.06 -1.83 -18.14
C ASN A 31 -2.29 -1.11 -17.03
N LEU A 32 -1.52 -0.06 -17.35
CA LEU A 32 -0.89 0.80 -16.35
C LEU A 32 -1.91 1.68 -15.61
N GLN A 33 -2.99 2.09 -16.28
CA GLN A 33 -4.07 2.89 -15.68
C GLN A 33 -5.02 2.06 -14.81
N ASP A 34 -5.09 0.74 -15.02
CA ASP A 34 -5.88 -0.20 -14.23
C ASP A 34 -5.09 -0.77 -13.05
N THR A 35 -4.36 0.10 -12.33
CA THR A 35 -3.97 -0.22 -10.95
C THR A 35 -5.26 -0.26 -10.14
N ARG A 36 -5.97 -1.40 -10.20
CA ARG A 36 -7.19 -1.63 -9.44
C ARG A 36 -6.84 -1.41 -7.99
N ILE A 37 -7.27 -0.28 -7.46
CA ILE A 37 -7.15 0.11 -6.07
C ILE A 37 -7.97 -0.92 -5.28
N GLN A 38 -7.30 -1.99 -4.87
CA GLN A 38 -7.86 -3.06 -4.07
C GLN A 38 -7.88 -2.58 -2.62
N ARG A 39 -8.93 -2.98 -1.88
CA ARG A 39 -8.98 -2.73 -0.44
C ARG A 39 -7.77 -3.38 0.23
N ASP A 40 -7.30 -2.75 1.29
CA ASP A 40 -6.15 -3.14 2.11
C ASP A 40 -4.80 -3.14 1.37
N SER A 41 -4.75 -2.67 0.12
CA SER A 41 -3.49 -2.49 -0.60
C SER A 41 -2.77 -1.24 -0.13
N LYS A 42 -1.44 -1.33 -0.03
CA LYS A 42 -0.55 -0.19 0.20
C LYS A 42 -0.40 0.58 -1.11
N ILE A 43 -0.59 1.90 -1.04
CA ILE A 43 -0.48 2.81 -2.18
C ILE A 43 0.44 3.97 -1.78
N GLU A 44 1.26 4.42 -2.72
CA GLU A 44 2.07 5.62 -2.56
C GLU A 44 1.39 6.79 -3.27
N GLY A 45 1.37 7.94 -2.63
CA GLY A 45 0.78 9.15 -3.18
C GLY A 45 1.43 10.41 -2.66
N THR A 46 1.12 11.53 -3.29
CA THR A 46 1.67 12.85 -2.95
C THR A 46 0.59 13.70 -2.30
N VAL A 47 0.91 14.35 -1.17
CA VAL A 47 -0.04 15.22 -0.47
C VAL A 47 -0.33 16.44 -1.35
N VAL A 48 -1.58 16.58 -1.80
CA VAL A 48 -2.02 17.73 -2.61
C VAL A 48 -2.58 18.86 -1.77
N SER A 49 -3.24 18.54 -0.66
CA SER A 49 -3.84 19.53 0.23
C SER A 49 -4.01 18.98 1.64
N ILE A 50 -3.83 19.86 2.63
CA ILE A 50 -4.00 19.55 4.06
C ILE A 50 -5.11 20.45 4.60
N GLY A 51 -6.27 19.86 4.88
CA GLY A 51 -7.39 20.51 5.54
C GLY A 51 -7.31 20.49 7.07
N SER A 52 -8.38 20.93 7.72
CA SER A 52 -8.53 20.90 9.19
C SER A 52 -8.74 19.47 9.71
N GLU A 53 -9.55 18.67 9.02
CA GLU A 53 -9.89 17.29 9.43
C GLU A 53 -9.36 16.23 8.44
N TRP A 54 -9.22 16.60 7.17
CA TRP A 54 -8.88 15.69 6.08
C TRP A 54 -7.63 16.15 5.34
N VAL A 55 -6.81 15.19 4.92
CA VAL A 55 -5.65 15.37 4.05
C VAL A 55 -5.91 14.67 2.74
N PHE A 56 -5.77 15.39 1.64
CA PHE A 56 -5.96 14.88 0.29
C PHE A 56 -4.62 14.48 -0.30
N VAL A 57 -4.57 13.28 -0.87
CA VAL A 57 -3.38 12.65 -1.44
C VAL A 57 -3.69 12.20 -2.85
N ASP A 58 -2.90 12.66 -3.81
CA ASP A 58 -2.92 12.15 -5.17
C ASP A 58 -2.18 10.81 -5.23
N ILE A 59 -2.88 9.77 -5.63
CA ILE A 59 -2.38 8.40 -5.73
C ILE A 59 -2.19 7.94 -7.18
N GLY A 60 -2.17 8.87 -8.14
CA GLY A 60 -2.01 8.58 -9.57
C GLY A 60 -3.25 7.90 -10.20
N GLY A 61 -4.37 7.86 -9.46
CA GLY A 61 -5.64 7.33 -9.92
C GLY A 61 -6.58 8.40 -10.45
N LYS A 62 -7.80 7.98 -10.82
CA LYS A 62 -8.86 8.90 -11.28
C LYS A 62 -9.48 9.75 -10.16
N THR A 63 -9.15 9.43 -8.92
CA THR A 63 -9.77 9.94 -7.70
C THR A 63 -8.69 10.15 -6.65
N GLU A 64 -8.78 11.27 -5.94
CA GLU A 64 -7.91 11.58 -4.80
C GLU A 64 -8.23 10.72 -3.59
N GLY A 65 -7.20 10.36 -2.83
CA GLY A 65 -7.34 9.70 -1.54
C GLY A 65 -7.53 10.71 -0.42
N ALA A 66 -8.46 10.45 0.50
CA ALA A 66 -8.66 11.22 1.71
C ALA A 66 -8.13 10.44 2.92
N ILE A 67 -7.28 11.07 3.72
CA ILE A 67 -6.75 10.53 4.98
C ILE A 67 -7.21 11.44 6.13
N ALA A 68 -7.67 10.86 7.23
CA ALA A 68 -7.98 11.62 8.44
C ALA A 68 -6.69 12.24 9.01
N ARG A 69 -6.69 13.56 9.24
CA ARG A 69 -5.51 14.30 9.74
C ARG A 69 -4.96 13.69 11.03
N GLU A 70 -5.85 13.22 11.91
CA GLU A 70 -5.52 12.58 13.19
C GLU A 70 -4.64 11.34 13.05
N GLU A 71 -4.67 10.67 11.89
CA GLU A 71 -3.82 9.50 11.64
C GLU A 71 -2.40 9.86 11.25
N LEU A 72 -2.20 11.10 10.79
CA LEU A 72 -0.92 11.63 10.30
C LEU A 72 -0.19 12.46 11.36
N LEU A 73 -0.79 12.57 12.56
CA LEU A 73 -0.14 13.15 13.72
C LEU A 73 0.87 12.16 14.30
N ASP A 74 2.08 12.65 14.58
CA ASP A 74 3.08 11.87 15.30
C ASP A 74 2.72 11.77 16.80
N LYS A 75 3.48 10.99 17.57
CA LYS A 75 3.33 10.82 19.03
C LYS A 75 3.35 12.14 19.81
N ALA A 76 3.93 13.20 19.23
CA ALA A 76 3.95 14.54 19.80
C ALA A 76 2.70 15.38 19.46
N GLY A 77 1.78 14.87 18.64
CA GLY A 77 0.60 15.61 18.17
C GLY A 77 0.88 16.57 17.02
N GLU A 78 2.09 16.54 16.46
CA GLU A 78 2.50 17.39 15.33
C GLU A 78 2.29 16.67 14.00
N LEU A 79 1.84 17.41 13.00
CA LEU A 79 1.68 16.89 11.64
C LEU A 79 3.06 16.88 10.96
N ALA A 80 3.65 15.71 10.78
CA ALA A 80 5.00 15.56 10.22
C ALA A 80 5.06 15.73 8.68
N ILE A 81 3.91 15.93 8.03
CA ILE A 81 3.79 15.99 6.56
C ILE A 81 3.44 17.40 6.06
N LYS A 82 3.90 17.71 4.85
CA LYS A 82 3.59 18.95 4.14
C LYS A 82 2.97 18.66 2.78
N VAL A 83 2.32 19.67 2.20
CA VAL A 83 1.86 19.62 0.81
C VAL A 83 3.07 19.42 -0.10
N GLY A 84 3.00 18.42 -0.98
CA GLY A 84 4.08 18.00 -1.87
C GLY A 84 4.90 16.82 -1.36
N ASP A 85 4.72 16.38 -0.11
CA ASP A 85 5.43 15.20 0.40
C ASP A 85 4.81 13.90 -0.13
N ALA A 86 5.66 12.90 -0.37
CA ALA A 86 5.24 11.55 -0.70
C ALA A 86 4.90 10.78 0.58
N ILE A 87 3.74 10.14 0.61
CA ILE A 87 3.25 9.32 1.71
C ILE A 87 2.76 7.97 1.21
N SER A 88 3.06 6.92 1.96
CA SER A 88 2.42 5.62 1.78
C SER A 88 1.18 5.51 2.66
N ALA A 89 0.05 5.11 2.10
CA ALA A 89 -1.20 4.89 2.82
C ALA A 89 -1.90 3.60 2.36
N TYR A 90 -2.83 3.11 3.16
CA TYR A 90 -3.58 1.89 2.88
C TYR A 90 -5.02 2.18 2.50
N VAL A 91 -5.56 1.45 1.53
CA VAL A 91 -6.94 1.62 1.06
C VAL A 91 -7.92 1.01 2.06
N VAL A 92 -8.70 1.84 2.75
CA VAL A 92 -9.76 1.38 3.66
C VAL A 92 -11.07 1.19 2.91
N SER A 93 -11.42 2.12 2.04
CA SER A 93 -12.68 2.06 1.28
C SER A 93 -12.60 2.81 -0.03
N THR A 94 -13.34 2.33 -1.02
CA THR A 94 -13.46 2.91 -2.36
C THR A 94 -14.94 3.11 -2.70
N LYS A 95 -15.66 3.85 -1.86
CA LYS A 95 -17.11 4.06 -2.01
C LYS A 95 -17.39 5.42 -2.65
N ALA A 96 -18.42 5.46 -3.50
CA ALA A 96 -19.01 6.70 -4.03
C ALA A 96 -18.06 7.66 -4.77
N GLY A 97 -16.95 7.15 -5.33
CA GLY A 97 -15.99 8.00 -6.03
C GLY A 97 -15.05 8.77 -5.10
N GLU A 98 -14.93 8.35 -3.84
CA GLU A 98 -13.92 8.81 -2.88
C GLU A 98 -13.13 7.59 -2.38
N ILE A 99 -11.82 7.78 -2.19
CA ILE A 99 -10.94 6.74 -1.69
C ILE A 99 -10.53 7.10 -0.28
N LEU A 100 -11.04 6.36 0.70
CA LEU A 100 -10.63 6.52 2.08
C LEU A 100 -9.32 5.77 2.29
N LEU A 101 -8.29 6.51 2.67
CA LEU A 101 -6.96 6.03 2.94
C LEU A 101 -6.66 6.14 4.44
N SER A 102 -5.87 5.20 4.96
CA SER A 102 -5.33 5.25 6.32
C SER A 102 -3.83 5.43 6.28
N GLY A 103 -3.31 6.41 7.01
CA GLY A 103 -1.87 6.63 7.19
C GLY A 103 -1.24 5.62 8.14
N LYS A 104 -2.06 4.87 8.87
CA LYS A 104 -1.65 3.76 9.73
C LYS A 104 -1.80 2.45 8.98
N ILE A 105 -0.98 1.47 9.32
CA ILE A 105 -1.15 0.10 8.83
C ILE A 105 -2.57 -0.37 9.24
N THR A 106 -3.38 -0.78 8.25
CA THR A 106 -4.69 -1.35 8.54
C THR A 106 -4.53 -2.70 9.22
N ALA A 107 -5.50 -3.10 10.04
CA ALA A 107 -5.44 -4.38 10.75
C ALA A 107 -5.26 -5.59 9.80
N ALA A 108 -5.76 -5.50 8.57
CA ALA A 108 -5.56 -6.50 7.52
C ALA A 108 -4.10 -6.51 7.01
N ALA A 109 -3.54 -5.33 6.70
CA ALA A 109 -2.15 -5.20 6.29
C ALA A 109 -1.16 -5.62 7.39
N SER A 110 -1.47 -5.35 8.66
CA SER A 110 -0.71 -5.88 9.80
C SER A 110 -0.68 -7.41 9.77
N GLU A 111 -1.81 -8.04 9.45
CA GLU A 111 -1.92 -9.49 9.43
C GLU A 111 -1.15 -10.10 8.27
N ASP A 112 -1.22 -9.50 7.09
CA ASP A 112 -0.43 -9.92 5.94
C ASP A 112 1.06 -9.75 6.20
N ALA A 113 1.49 -8.64 6.82
CA ALA A 113 2.88 -8.41 7.21
C ALA A 113 3.37 -9.43 8.26
N ILE A 114 2.54 -9.75 9.26
CA ILE A 114 2.86 -10.77 10.27
C ILE A 114 2.95 -12.17 9.62
N ARG A 115 2.02 -12.50 8.70
CA ARG A 115 2.06 -13.79 7.98
C ARG A 115 3.28 -13.88 7.08
N GLU A 116 3.65 -12.80 6.40
CA GLU A 116 4.86 -12.74 5.59
C GLU A 116 6.11 -12.94 6.43
N ALA A 117 6.22 -12.21 7.55
CA ALA A 117 7.33 -12.33 8.47
C ALA A 117 7.46 -13.75 9.04
N HIS A 118 6.33 -14.39 9.39
CA HIS A 118 6.31 -15.78 9.83
C HIS A 118 6.79 -16.75 8.73
N ARG A 119 6.37 -16.55 7.47
CA ARG A 119 6.78 -17.41 6.34
C ARG A 119 8.25 -17.24 5.98
N SER A 120 8.75 -16.01 6.06
CA SER A 120 10.14 -15.65 5.72
C SER A 120 11.11 -15.82 6.88
N GLY A 121 10.61 -16.09 8.09
CA GLY A 121 11.43 -16.17 9.31
C GLY A 121 12.04 -14.82 9.72
N ILE A 122 11.46 -13.71 9.26
CA ILE A 122 11.92 -12.36 9.59
C ILE A 122 11.47 -12.03 11.03
N PRO A 123 12.39 -11.62 11.93
CA PRO A 123 12.02 -11.18 13.26
C PRO A 123 11.20 -9.89 13.19
N VAL A 124 10.15 -9.81 14.00
CA VAL A 124 9.26 -8.63 14.10
C VAL A 124 9.43 -7.94 15.44
N GLU A 125 9.46 -6.62 15.42
CA GLU A 125 9.49 -5.82 16.64
C GLU A 125 8.09 -5.72 17.27
N GLY A 126 8.02 -5.86 18.59
CA GLY A 126 6.79 -5.76 19.36
C GLY A 126 7.02 -4.99 20.66
N LEU A 127 6.07 -4.12 21.01
CA LEU A 127 6.11 -3.35 22.25
C LEU A 127 5.31 -4.07 23.34
N VAL A 128 5.89 -4.31 24.51
CA VAL A 128 5.15 -4.85 25.67
C VAL A 128 4.15 -3.80 26.16
N ILE A 129 2.86 -4.15 26.14
CA ILE A 129 1.77 -3.27 26.60
C ILE A 129 1.30 -3.58 28.02
N GLY A 130 1.63 -4.76 28.55
CA GLY A 130 1.34 -5.09 29.95
C GLY A 130 1.49 -6.57 30.27
N GLU A 131 1.53 -6.88 31.57
CA GLU A 131 1.64 -8.24 32.09
C GLU A 131 0.26 -8.90 32.26
N ARG A 132 0.15 -10.20 31.95
CA ARG A 132 -1.01 -11.03 32.31
C ARG A 132 -0.54 -12.38 32.87
N LYS A 133 -1.45 -13.13 33.49
CA LYS A 133 -1.12 -14.45 34.06
C LYS A 133 -0.53 -15.37 32.98
N GLY A 134 0.77 -15.66 33.07
CA GLY A 134 1.50 -16.56 32.17
C GLY A 134 2.38 -15.89 31.11
N GLY A 135 2.40 -14.55 31.01
CA GLY A 135 3.28 -13.84 30.09
C GLY A 135 2.89 -12.37 29.87
N TYR A 136 3.27 -11.83 28.73
CA TYR A 136 3.07 -10.42 28.39
C TYR A 136 2.09 -10.27 27.23
N SER A 137 1.23 -9.27 27.32
CA SER A 137 0.56 -8.73 26.16
C SER A 137 1.54 -7.82 25.42
N VAL A 138 1.73 -8.07 24.14
CA VAL A 138 2.64 -7.31 23.26
C VAL A 138 1.85 -6.75 22.08
N ASN A 139 2.17 -5.55 21.63
CA ASN A 139 1.64 -4.96 20.42
C ASN A 139 2.66 -5.14 19.30
N VAL A 140 2.33 -5.96 18.30
CA VAL A 140 3.15 -6.24 17.12
C VAL A 140 2.43 -5.68 15.91
N LEU A 141 3.05 -4.70 15.24
CA LEU A 141 2.51 -4.04 14.04
C LEU A 141 1.05 -3.57 14.18
N GLY A 142 0.65 -3.09 15.37
CA GLY A 142 -0.72 -2.61 15.63
C GLY A 142 -1.73 -3.69 16.04
N LYS A 143 -1.32 -4.97 16.12
CA LYS A 143 -2.13 -6.05 16.69
C LYS A 143 -1.63 -6.46 18.07
N GLN A 144 -2.59 -6.72 18.95
CA GLN A 144 -2.31 -7.28 20.26
C GLN A 144 -2.06 -8.79 20.14
N ALA A 145 -0.88 -9.21 20.60
CA ALA A 145 -0.43 -10.59 20.68
C ALA A 145 0.00 -10.93 22.12
N PHE A 146 0.29 -12.21 22.36
CA PHE A 146 0.70 -12.72 23.67
C PHE A 146 2.07 -13.38 23.55
N CYS A 147 3.00 -12.99 24.42
CA CYS A 147 4.33 -13.58 24.55
C CYS A 147 4.42 -14.32 25.90
N PRO A 148 4.57 -15.66 25.93
CA PRO A 148 4.72 -16.40 27.18
C PRO A 148 6.07 -16.12 27.84
N TYR A 149 6.12 -16.26 29.18
CA TYR A 149 7.35 -16.06 29.96
C TYR A 149 8.55 -16.90 29.48
N SER A 150 8.29 -18.11 28.99
CA SER A 150 9.35 -18.99 28.50
C SER A 150 9.98 -18.56 27.18
N GLN A 151 9.41 -17.55 26.49
CA GLN A 151 9.86 -17.06 25.18
C GLN A 151 10.41 -15.63 25.22
N ILE A 152 10.44 -14.97 26.40
CA ILE A 152 10.91 -13.58 26.51
C ILE A 152 12.42 -13.46 26.64
N ASP A 153 13.10 -14.48 27.18
CA ASP A 153 14.54 -14.41 27.42
C ASP A 153 15.22 -15.76 27.17
N LEU A 154 16.45 -15.71 26.67
CA LEU A 154 17.38 -16.84 26.59
C LEU A 154 17.99 -17.17 27.96
N GLN A 155 17.92 -16.23 28.92
CA GLN A 155 18.26 -16.48 30.33
C GLN A 155 17.00 -16.79 31.16
N SER A 156 16.82 -18.07 31.49
CA SER A 156 15.90 -18.49 32.55
C SER A 156 16.34 -17.91 33.90
N GLY A 157 15.85 -16.71 34.28
CA GLY A 157 16.09 -16.16 35.62
C GLY A 157 15.93 -14.65 35.84
N GLY A 158 15.52 -13.85 34.84
CA GLY A 158 15.32 -12.40 35.02
C GLY A 158 14.10 -12.06 35.87
N ASN A 159 14.28 -11.22 36.90
CA ASN A 159 13.20 -10.72 37.75
C ASN A 159 12.28 -9.79 36.92
N PRO A 160 10.95 -9.93 36.97
CA PRO A 160 10.00 -9.09 36.22
C PRO A 160 10.05 -7.58 36.53
N ALA A 161 10.91 -7.14 37.44
CA ALA A 161 11.13 -5.73 37.78
C ALA A 161 12.26 -5.05 36.98
N ASP A 162 13.01 -5.79 36.16
CA ASP A 162 14.14 -5.26 35.36
C ASP A 162 13.74 -4.84 33.92
N TYR A 163 12.45 -4.92 33.56
CA TYR A 163 11.91 -4.57 32.23
C TYR A 163 10.76 -3.57 32.34
#